data_AF-A0A4S8X2R4-F1
#
_entry.id   AF-A0A4S8X2R4-F1
#
_cell.length_a   1.000
_cell.length_b   1.000
_cell.length_c   1.000
_cell.angle_alpha   90.00
_cell.angle_beta   90.00
_cell.angle_gamma   90.00
#
_symmetry.space_group_name_H-M   'P 1'
#
loop_
_entity.id
_entity.type
_entity.pdbx_description
1 polymer ?
#
loop_
_entity_poly.entity_id
_entity_poly.type
_entity_poly.pdbx_seq_one_letter_code
_entity_poly.pdbx_strand_id
1 'polypeptide(L)'
;MIALTQCRIPLPEQGEGSRFKCRAALEKVIRASQSAKSLLLDLPKEIRTMVYELALWQDTDEHIDVVEDSRIWPTLSGVSRQVRQESTEVFLRNNCFRLHTVPNNGHPILVSSMLLEVKDRDSKLDYGTTKWLQKIGPKGIAQFRRLSFTYGRCREVEVDLRCLDASRWTMRELPRWVVTNTPENLGEDLTFWQTKKQEYVDLHVSYPYQQLIETTEGDIVAAQIAMNAFVELCGIGNGVRPTVKGLEILASAVFDICCSNLR
;
A
#
# COMPACT_ATOMS: atom_id res chain seq x y z
N MET A 1 22.52 20.73 10.36
CA MET A 1 22.23 22.17 10.17
C MET A 1 23.35 22.97 9.48
N ILE A 2 24.52 22.40 9.19
CA ILE A 2 25.70 23.14 8.65
C ILE A 2 25.77 23.13 7.10
N ALA A 3 25.23 22.10 6.44
CA ALA A 3 25.32 21.95 4.97
C ALA A 3 24.43 22.93 4.17
N LEU A 4 23.28 23.36 4.71
CA LEU A 4 22.37 24.30 4.03
C LEU A 4 22.89 25.74 4.06
N THR A 5 23.64 26.12 5.10
CA THR A 5 24.20 27.47 5.28
C THR A 5 25.34 27.74 4.28
N GLN A 6 26.06 26.70 3.85
CA GLN A 6 27.16 26.83 2.89
C GLN A 6 26.69 27.10 1.45
N CYS A 7 25.46 26.72 1.08
CA CYS A 7 25.00 26.86 -0.30
C CYS A 7 24.39 28.24 -0.64
N ARG A 8 24.20 29.14 0.35
CA ARG A 8 23.61 30.50 0.18
C ARG A 8 22.44 30.55 -0.82
N ILE A 9 21.54 29.56 -0.75
CA ILE A 9 20.40 29.51 -1.67
C ILE A 9 19.30 30.40 -1.07
N PRO A 10 18.95 31.54 -1.70
CA PRO A 10 17.80 32.30 -1.26
C PRO A 10 16.55 31.47 -1.58
N LEU A 11 15.99 30.84 -0.56
CA LEU A 11 14.66 30.26 -0.65
C LEU A 11 13.65 31.42 -0.63
N PRO A 12 12.62 31.41 -1.48
CA PRO A 12 11.59 32.44 -1.40
C PRO A 12 10.89 32.35 -0.04
N GLU A 13 10.52 33.51 0.50
CA GLU A 13 9.73 33.60 1.72
C GLU A 13 8.38 32.88 1.53
N GLN A 14 7.84 32.38 2.64
CA GLN A 14 6.66 31.51 2.62
C GLN A 14 5.48 32.19 1.90
N GLY A 15 4.97 31.53 0.86
CA GLY A 15 3.75 31.92 0.15
C GLY A 15 3.91 32.39 -1.30
N GLU A 16 5.11 32.73 -1.80
CA GLU A 16 5.26 33.33 -3.14
C GLU A 16 6.09 32.53 -4.16
N GLY A 17 6.65 31.39 -3.77
CA GLY A 17 7.53 30.59 -4.61
C GLY A 17 6.79 29.64 -5.56
N SER A 18 6.36 30.10 -6.74
CA SER A 18 6.05 29.17 -7.85
C SER A 18 7.23 28.20 -8.04
N ARG A 19 6.97 26.89 -8.10
CA ARG A 19 7.98 25.81 -8.26
C ARG A 19 9.01 26.12 -9.37
N PHE A 20 8.58 26.85 -10.39
CA PHE A 20 9.42 27.32 -11.50
C PHE A 20 10.48 28.37 -11.08
N LYS A 21 10.13 29.30 -10.18
CA LYS A 21 11.07 30.32 -9.66
C LYS A 21 12.15 29.67 -8.78
N CYS A 22 11.77 28.74 -7.91
CA CYS A 22 12.73 27.97 -7.10
C CYS A 22 13.68 27.16 -7.99
N ARG A 23 13.15 26.49 -9.02
CA ARG A 23 13.94 25.74 -9.98
C ARG A 23 14.92 26.63 -10.75
N ALA A 24 14.48 27.79 -11.24
CA ALA A 24 15.34 28.72 -11.96
C ALA A 24 16.47 29.29 -11.08
N ALA A 25 16.17 29.61 -9.82
CA ALA A 25 17.17 30.07 -8.85
C ALA A 25 18.22 28.98 -8.56
N LEU A 26 17.77 27.74 -8.32
CA LEU A 26 18.64 26.59 -8.12
C LEU A 26 19.52 26.30 -9.34
N GLU A 27 18.94 26.29 -10.55
CA GLU A 27 19.69 26.08 -11.79
C GLU A 27 20.76 27.17 -12.01
N LYS A 28 20.47 28.43 -11.66
CA LYS A 28 21.43 29.54 -11.76
C LYS A 28 22.61 29.36 -10.79
N VAL A 29 22.33 28.95 -9.55
CA VAL A 29 23.35 28.70 -8.53
C VAL A 29 24.21 27.48 -8.87
N ILE A 30 23.59 26.40 -9.36
CA ILE A 30 24.28 25.16 -9.75
C ILE A 30 25.18 25.41 -10.97
N ARG A 31 24.73 26.16 -11.99
CA ARG A 31 25.55 26.49 -13.17
C ARG A 31 26.74 27.39 -12.83
N ALA A 32 26.61 28.28 -11.85
CA ALA A 32 27.69 29.16 -11.40
C ALA A 32 28.77 28.39 -10.62
N SER A 33 28.42 27.29 -9.96
CA SER A 33 29.36 26.36 -9.34
C SER A 33 29.85 25.35 -10.37
N GLN A 34 30.81 25.73 -11.21
CA GLN A 34 31.51 24.82 -12.14
C GLN A 34 32.21 23.63 -11.44
N SER A 35 32.20 23.58 -10.09
CA SER A 35 32.70 22.50 -9.25
C SER A 35 31.61 21.58 -8.66
N ALA A 36 30.32 21.78 -9.00
CA ALA A 36 29.23 20.97 -8.48
C ALA A 36 29.22 19.55 -9.10
N LYS A 37 30.28 18.78 -8.82
CA LYS A 37 30.15 17.34 -8.62
C LYS A 37 28.95 17.15 -7.71
N SER A 38 28.09 16.20 -8.09
CA SER A 38 26.79 15.97 -7.48
C SER A 38 26.93 15.75 -5.98
N LEU A 39 26.80 16.82 -5.19
CA LEU A 39 26.99 16.82 -3.74
C LEU A 39 26.19 15.72 -3.05
N LEU A 40 25.01 15.38 -3.59
CA LEU A 40 24.20 14.25 -3.13
C LEU A 40 24.90 12.91 -3.31
N LEU A 41 25.51 12.63 -4.47
CA LEU A 41 26.19 11.37 -4.77
C LEU A 41 27.53 11.22 -4.05
N ASP A 42 28.13 12.34 -3.63
CA ASP A 42 29.36 12.36 -2.82
C ASP A 42 29.09 12.02 -1.34
N LEU A 43 27.84 12.07 -0.88
CA LEU A 43 27.46 11.63 0.47
C LEU A 43 27.55 10.11 0.60
N PRO A 44 27.81 9.55 1.80
CA PRO A 44 27.66 8.11 2.06
C PRO A 44 26.26 7.60 1.71
N LYS A 45 26.16 6.32 1.32
CA LYS A 45 24.91 5.71 0.84
C LYS A 45 23.80 5.84 1.88
N GLU A 46 24.13 5.68 3.15
CA GLU A 46 23.21 5.73 4.29
C GLU A 46 22.54 7.11 4.37
N ILE A 47 23.32 8.18 4.22
CA ILE A 47 22.81 9.56 4.21
C ILE A 47 21.96 9.81 2.98
N ARG A 48 22.37 9.30 1.80
CA ARG A 48 21.54 9.38 0.59
C ARG A 48 20.20 8.68 0.77
N THR A 49 20.20 7.49 1.38
CA THR A 49 18.98 6.75 1.72
C THR A 49 18.06 7.57 2.60
N MET A 50 18.55 8.18 3.68
CA MET A 50 17.72 9.05 4.54
C MET A 50 17.12 10.23 3.76
N VAL A 51 17.88 10.84 2.84
CA VAL A 51 17.38 11.91 1.97
C VAL A 51 16.28 11.39 1.04
N TYR A 52 16.46 10.21 0.45
CA TYR A 52 15.43 9.60 -0.40
C TYR A 52 14.19 9.23 0.41
N GLU A 53 14.35 8.70 1.62
CA GLU A 53 13.22 8.36 2.50
C GLU A 53 12.38 9.60 2.76
N LEU A 54 12.99 10.70 3.19
CA LEU A 54 12.27 11.96 3.42
C LEU A 54 11.64 12.55 2.15
N ALA A 55 12.30 12.41 1.00
CA ALA A 55 11.82 12.99 -0.26
C ALA A 55 10.73 12.15 -0.97
N LEU A 56 10.63 10.86 -0.64
CA LEU A 56 9.76 9.88 -1.29
C LEU A 56 8.70 9.32 -0.37
N TRP A 57 8.76 9.64 0.92
CA TRP A 57 7.72 9.34 1.89
C TRP A 57 6.47 10.11 1.53
N GLN A 58 5.36 9.40 1.31
CA GLN A 58 4.05 10.00 1.29
C GLN A 58 3.50 9.95 2.71
N ASP A 59 3.52 11.11 3.38
CA ASP A 59 3.05 11.29 4.76
C ASP A 59 1.52 11.38 4.88
N THR A 60 0.83 10.67 4.00
CA THR A 60 -0.63 10.70 3.91
C THR A 60 -1.15 9.28 4.03
N ASP A 61 -2.30 9.11 4.68
CA ASP A 61 -3.09 7.87 4.63
C ASP A 61 -3.54 7.49 3.21
N GLU A 62 -3.13 8.24 2.19
CA GLU A 62 -3.44 8.02 0.78
C GLU A 62 -2.45 7.02 0.19
N HIS A 63 -2.99 5.88 -0.24
CA HIS A 63 -2.22 4.84 -0.92
C HIS A 63 -1.97 5.27 -2.36
N ILE A 64 -0.79 4.94 -2.88
CA ILE A 64 -0.44 5.24 -4.28
C ILE A 64 -1.25 4.32 -5.18
N ASP A 65 -2.14 4.91 -5.98
CA ASP A 65 -3.03 4.13 -6.85
C ASP A 65 -2.31 3.80 -8.16
N VAL A 66 -1.97 2.51 -8.35
CA VAL A 66 -1.17 2.09 -9.50
C VAL A 66 -1.91 2.18 -10.83
N VAL A 67 -3.24 2.37 -10.80
CA VAL A 67 -4.10 2.47 -11.98
C VAL A 67 -4.49 3.92 -12.25
N GLU A 68 -4.87 4.67 -11.21
CA GLU A 68 -5.36 6.05 -11.36
C GLU A 68 -4.23 7.09 -11.42
N ASP A 69 -3.08 6.86 -10.77
CA ASP A 69 -1.99 7.83 -10.77
C ASP A 69 -1.18 7.79 -12.06
N SER A 70 -1.50 8.69 -13.00
CA SER A 70 -0.75 8.85 -14.26
C SER A 70 0.74 9.18 -14.09
N ARG A 71 1.19 9.59 -12.88
CA ARG A 71 2.59 9.95 -12.55
C ARG A 71 3.13 9.24 -11.30
N ILE A 72 2.89 7.93 -11.19
CA ILE A 72 3.37 7.09 -10.05
C ILE A 72 4.88 7.25 -9.76
N TRP A 73 5.71 7.49 -10.77
CA TRP A 73 7.15 7.55 -10.56
C TRP A 73 7.59 8.90 -9.97
N PRO A 74 8.36 8.89 -8.86
CA PRO A 74 8.85 10.11 -8.26
C PRO A 74 9.81 10.81 -9.22
N THR A 75 9.82 12.14 -9.18
CA THR A 75 10.69 12.96 -10.05
C THR A 75 12.17 12.60 -9.89
N LEU A 76 12.58 12.14 -8.71
CA LEU A 76 13.95 11.68 -8.42
C LEU A 76 14.39 10.52 -9.31
N SER A 77 13.47 9.67 -9.77
CA SER A 77 13.78 8.58 -10.71
C SER A 77 14.32 9.07 -12.07
N GLY A 78 14.12 10.35 -12.40
CA GLY A 78 14.56 10.98 -13.65
C GLY A 78 15.96 11.62 -13.61
N VAL A 79 16.63 11.69 -12.46
CA VAL A 79 17.83 12.54 -12.28
C VAL A 79 19.11 11.90 -12.82
N SER A 80 19.47 10.72 -12.32
CA SER A 80 20.65 9.97 -12.77
C SER A 80 20.40 8.47 -12.63
N ARG A 81 21.24 7.62 -13.25
CA ARG A 81 21.11 6.16 -13.13
C ARG A 81 21.25 5.70 -11.67
N GLN A 82 22.20 6.26 -10.94
CA GLN A 82 22.44 5.90 -9.54
C GLN A 82 21.28 6.37 -8.65
N VAL A 83 20.86 7.64 -8.77
CA VAL A 83 19.71 8.17 -8.01
C VAL A 83 18.47 7.34 -8.33
N ARG A 84 18.22 6.99 -9.60
CA ARG A 84 17.09 6.15 -9.99
C ARG A 84 17.10 4.81 -9.26
N GLN A 85 18.22 4.10 -9.28
CA GLN A 85 18.32 2.78 -8.65
C GLN A 85 18.10 2.86 -7.13
N GLU A 86 18.76 3.80 -6.46
CA GLU A 86 18.66 3.95 -5.01
C GLU A 86 17.28 4.46 -4.57
N SER A 87 16.73 5.47 -5.27
CA SER A 87 15.41 6.04 -4.95
C SER A 87 14.25 5.09 -5.27
N THR A 88 14.33 4.32 -6.36
CA THR A 88 13.27 3.35 -6.71
C THR A 88 13.13 2.26 -5.64
N GLU A 89 14.25 1.78 -5.08
CA GLU A 89 14.21 0.80 -4.00
C GLU A 89 13.50 1.39 -2.76
N VAL A 90 13.90 2.58 -2.32
CA VAL A 90 13.29 3.27 -1.18
C VAL A 90 11.80 3.53 -1.42
N PHE A 91 11.45 4.01 -2.61
CA PHE A 91 10.07 4.31 -2.98
C PHE A 91 9.16 3.08 -2.92
N LEU A 92 9.58 1.96 -3.53
CA LEU A 92 8.79 0.73 -3.57
C LEU A 92 8.71 0.03 -2.21
N ARG A 93 9.71 0.23 -1.35
CA ARG A 93 9.79 -0.41 -0.04
C ARG A 93 8.99 0.30 1.04
N ASN A 94 8.97 1.64 1.03
CA ASN A 94 8.43 2.42 2.14
C ASN A 94 6.98 2.87 1.92
N ASN A 95 6.53 2.99 0.67
CA ASN A 95 5.17 3.41 0.36
C ASN A 95 4.19 2.23 0.32
N CYS A 96 2.90 2.52 0.52
CA CYS A 96 1.81 1.57 0.33
C CYS A 96 1.24 1.73 -1.09
N PHE A 97 1.20 0.63 -1.85
CA PHE A 97 0.70 0.62 -3.21
C PHE A 97 -0.65 -0.07 -3.27
N ARG A 98 -1.65 0.61 -3.82
CA ARG A 98 -2.97 0.05 -4.04
C ARG A 98 -2.99 -0.75 -5.34
N LEU A 99 -3.33 -2.03 -5.22
CA LEU A 99 -3.50 -2.99 -6.28
C LEU A 99 -5.00 -3.27 -6.45
N HIS A 100 -5.49 -3.21 -7.67
CA HIS A 100 -6.90 -3.44 -7.95
C HIS A 100 -7.14 -4.91 -8.24
N THR A 101 -8.18 -5.47 -7.61
CA THR A 101 -8.63 -6.84 -7.85
C THR A 101 -9.98 -6.83 -8.56
N VAL A 102 -10.16 -7.76 -9.49
CA VAL A 102 -11.42 -7.93 -10.24
C VAL A 102 -11.84 -9.39 -10.20
N PRO A 103 -13.14 -9.68 -10.24
CA PRO A 103 -13.63 -11.04 -10.42
C PRO A 103 -13.11 -11.64 -11.73
N ASN A 104 -12.84 -12.94 -11.76
CA ASN A 104 -12.33 -13.61 -12.96
C ASN A 104 -13.28 -13.54 -14.16
N ASN A 105 -14.58 -13.45 -13.90
CA ASN A 105 -15.61 -13.29 -14.93
C ASN A 105 -15.62 -11.90 -15.61
N GLY A 106 -14.75 -10.97 -15.19
CA GLY A 106 -14.52 -9.69 -15.86
C GLY A 106 -15.67 -8.68 -15.75
N HIS A 107 -16.74 -9.01 -15.04
CA HIS A 107 -17.85 -8.08 -14.82
C HIS A 107 -17.59 -7.26 -13.55
N PRO A 108 -17.59 -5.91 -13.62
CA PRO A 108 -17.63 -5.11 -12.41
C PRO A 108 -18.92 -5.45 -11.68
N ILE A 109 -18.80 -5.92 -10.44
CA ILE A 109 -19.97 -6.21 -9.61
C ILE A 109 -20.61 -4.86 -9.29
N LEU A 110 -21.64 -4.52 -10.07
CA LEU A 110 -22.55 -3.44 -9.74
C LEU A 110 -23.27 -3.88 -8.46
N VAL A 111 -23.15 -3.04 -7.43
CA VAL A 111 -23.72 -3.18 -6.07
C VAL A 111 -25.22 -3.53 -6.07
N SER A 112 -25.91 -3.37 -7.21
CA SER A 112 -27.31 -3.75 -7.40
C SER A 112 -27.58 -5.27 -7.51
N SER A 113 -26.56 -6.13 -7.63
CA SER A 113 -26.79 -7.58 -7.78
C SER A 113 -26.44 -8.35 -6.51
N MET A 114 -27.27 -8.19 -5.48
CA MET A 114 -27.25 -8.94 -4.21
C MET A 114 -27.40 -10.48 -4.34
N LEU A 115 -27.36 -11.08 -5.53
CA LEU A 115 -27.81 -12.47 -5.72
C LEU A 115 -27.14 -13.23 -6.87
N LEU A 116 -25.98 -12.79 -7.36
CA LEU A 116 -25.19 -13.69 -8.18
C LEU A 116 -24.37 -14.56 -7.24
N GLU A 117 -24.82 -15.79 -7.04
CA GLU A 117 -23.93 -16.90 -6.71
C GLU A 117 -22.81 -16.89 -7.75
N VAL A 118 -21.71 -16.18 -7.43
CA VAL A 118 -20.50 -16.18 -8.23
C VAL A 118 -19.95 -17.60 -8.13
N LYS A 119 -20.36 -18.46 -9.07
CA LYS A 119 -20.00 -19.88 -9.14
C LYS A 119 -18.51 -20.10 -9.44
N ASP A 120 -17.82 -19.05 -9.90
CA ASP A 120 -16.36 -18.96 -10.01
C ASP A 120 -15.85 -17.86 -9.06
N ARG A 121 -15.63 -18.19 -7.79
CA ARG A 121 -15.09 -17.30 -6.75
C ARG A 121 -13.60 -16.99 -6.93
N ASP A 122 -13.12 -16.97 -8.15
CA ASP A 122 -11.75 -16.58 -8.41
C ASP A 122 -11.69 -15.08 -8.70
N SER A 123 -10.65 -14.45 -8.18
CA SER A 123 -10.28 -13.09 -8.54
C SER A 123 -8.89 -13.07 -9.17
N LYS A 124 -8.62 -11.98 -9.88
CA LYS A 124 -7.30 -11.69 -10.42
C LYS A 124 -6.97 -10.22 -10.22
N LEU A 125 -5.69 -9.91 -10.33
CA LEU A 125 -5.26 -8.52 -10.44
C LEU A 125 -5.85 -7.91 -11.72
N ASP A 126 -6.29 -6.66 -11.63
CA ASP A 126 -6.80 -5.93 -12.78
C ASP A 126 -5.69 -5.77 -13.85
N TYR A 127 -6.12 -5.48 -15.08
CA TYR A 127 -5.23 -5.23 -16.21
C TYR A 127 -4.26 -4.06 -15.95
N GLY A 128 -4.74 -2.94 -15.39
CA GLY A 128 -3.90 -1.78 -15.07
C GLY A 128 -2.81 -2.13 -14.06
N THR A 129 -3.19 -2.81 -12.99
CA THR A 129 -2.31 -3.35 -11.95
C THR A 129 -1.28 -4.30 -12.55
N THR A 130 -1.71 -5.26 -13.37
CA THR A 130 -0.83 -6.24 -14.03
C THR A 130 0.18 -5.55 -14.95
N LYS A 131 -0.27 -4.57 -15.75
CA LYS A 131 0.60 -3.78 -16.64
C LYS A 131 1.64 -2.98 -15.86
N TRP A 132 1.26 -2.45 -14.69
CA TRP A 132 2.19 -1.74 -13.82
C TRP A 132 3.22 -2.69 -13.20
N LEU A 133 2.80 -3.86 -12.70
CA LEU A 133 3.71 -4.89 -12.17
C LEU A 133 4.72 -5.37 -13.24
N GLN A 134 4.29 -5.52 -14.49
CA GLN A 134 5.19 -5.83 -15.61
C GLN A 134 6.22 -4.70 -15.85
N LYS A 135 5.80 -3.44 -15.72
CA LYS A 135 6.68 -2.27 -15.91
C LYS A 135 7.78 -2.17 -14.86
N ILE A 136 7.47 -2.45 -13.58
CA ILE A 136 8.47 -2.43 -12.50
C ILE A 136 9.38 -3.66 -12.54
N GLY A 137 8.87 -4.79 -13.05
CA GLY A 137 9.58 -6.06 -13.17
C GLY A 137 9.84 -6.75 -11.83
N PRO A 138 10.38 -7.99 -11.87
CA PRO A 138 10.52 -8.83 -10.67
C PRO A 138 11.42 -8.23 -9.59
N LYS A 139 12.45 -7.47 -10.00
CA LYS A 139 13.34 -6.78 -9.06
C LYS A 139 12.63 -5.66 -8.29
N GLY A 140 11.65 -5.00 -8.89
CA GLY A 140 10.82 -4.00 -8.24
C GLY A 140 9.79 -4.64 -7.32
N ILE A 141 9.10 -5.67 -7.80
CA ILE A 141 8.10 -6.42 -7.02
C ILE A 141 8.70 -6.98 -5.73
N ALA A 142 9.94 -7.48 -5.80
CA ALA A 142 10.71 -7.97 -4.66
C ALA A 142 10.88 -6.95 -3.51
N GLN A 143 10.73 -5.64 -3.79
CA GLN A 143 10.90 -4.57 -2.81
C GLN A 143 9.64 -4.26 -2.00
N PHE A 144 8.46 -4.71 -2.43
CA PHE A 144 7.22 -4.37 -1.74
C PHE A 144 7.21 -4.84 -0.29
N ARG A 145 6.74 -3.97 0.59
CA ARG A 145 6.51 -4.28 2.00
C ARG A 145 5.10 -3.94 2.45
N ARG A 146 4.49 -2.88 1.93
CA ARG A 146 3.10 -2.55 2.22
C ARG A 146 2.29 -2.50 0.94
N LEU A 147 1.17 -3.21 0.94
CA LEU A 147 0.26 -3.26 -0.20
C LEU A 147 -1.15 -3.06 0.31
N SER A 148 -1.98 -2.50 -0.55
CA SER A 148 -3.39 -2.43 -0.32
C SER A 148 -4.13 -3.04 -1.49
N PHE A 149 -5.13 -3.86 -1.23
CA PHE A 149 -5.92 -4.53 -2.25
C PHE A 149 -7.32 -3.93 -2.23
N THR A 150 -7.74 -3.35 -3.34
CA THR A 150 -9.11 -2.85 -3.50
C THR A 150 -9.97 -3.88 -4.18
N TYR A 151 -11.20 -3.99 -3.67
CA TYR A 151 -12.26 -4.75 -4.28
C TYR A 151 -13.44 -3.84 -4.61
N GLY A 152 -13.67 -3.63 -5.91
CA GLY A 152 -14.70 -2.73 -6.40
C GLY A 152 -14.52 -1.31 -5.83
N ARG A 153 -15.63 -0.71 -5.36
CA ARG A 153 -15.65 0.61 -4.73
C ARG A 153 -15.96 0.58 -3.23
N CYS A 154 -15.94 -0.60 -2.62
CA CYS A 154 -16.59 -0.83 -1.33
C CYS A 154 -15.60 -1.14 -0.21
N ARG A 155 -14.50 -1.85 -0.49
CA ARG A 155 -13.54 -2.24 0.55
C ARG A 155 -12.10 -2.22 0.05
N GLU A 156 -11.21 -1.94 0.98
CA GLU A 156 -9.77 -1.88 0.81
C GLU A 156 -9.13 -2.66 1.97
N VAL A 157 -8.21 -3.59 1.67
CA VAL A 157 -7.49 -4.37 2.68
C VAL A 157 -5.99 -4.08 2.57
N GLU A 158 -5.39 -3.53 3.62
CA GLU A 158 -3.95 -3.31 3.72
C GLU A 158 -3.25 -4.52 4.35
N VAL A 159 -2.13 -4.89 3.73
CA VAL A 159 -1.28 -6.02 4.10
C VAL A 159 0.16 -5.52 4.23
N ASP A 160 0.72 -5.62 5.44
CA ASP A 160 2.15 -5.41 5.69
C ASP A 160 2.90 -6.73 5.59
N LEU A 161 3.63 -6.93 4.51
CA LEU A 161 4.44 -8.12 4.23
C LEU A 161 5.65 -8.30 5.17
N ARG A 162 5.92 -7.32 6.04
CA ARG A 162 6.88 -7.48 7.16
C ARG A 162 6.24 -8.23 8.34
N CYS A 163 4.92 -8.26 8.40
CA CYS A 163 4.13 -8.91 9.43
C CYS A 163 3.39 -10.11 8.82
N LEU A 164 3.79 -11.32 9.19
CA LEU A 164 3.18 -12.56 8.67
C LEU A 164 1.93 -12.99 9.46
N ASP A 165 1.53 -12.20 10.44
CA ASP A 165 0.32 -12.39 11.23
C ASP A 165 -0.85 -11.73 10.51
N ALA A 166 -1.75 -12.54 9.97
CA ALA A 166 -2.87 -12.06 9.19
C ALA A 166 -3.94 -11.34 10.03
N SER A 167 -3.95 -11.52 11.36
CA SER A 167 -4.83 -10.74 12.24
C SER A 167 -4.53 -9.24 12.20
N ARG A 168 -3.32 -8.86 11.76
CA ARG A 168 -2.88 -7.46 11.58
C ARG A 168 -3.29 -6.84 10.25
N TRP A 169 -4.05 -7.54 9.41
CA TRP A 169 -4.58 -6.96 8.18
C TRP A 169 -5.61 -5.90 8.52
N THR A 170 -5.47 -4.73 7.89
CA THR A 170 -6.36 -3.59 8.11
C THR A 170 -7.42 -3.58 7.03
N MET A 171 -8.70 -3.64 7.43
CA MET A 171 -9.83 -3.51 6.51
C MET A 171 -10.41 -2.11 6.61
N ARG A 172 -10.66 -1.48 5.47
CA ARG A 172 -11.29 -0.16 5.37
C ARG A 172 -12.48 -0.23 4.41
N GLU A 173 -13.60 0.32 4.83
CA GLU A 173 -14.72 0.56 3.92
C GLU A 173 -14.47 1.81 3.07
N LEU A 174 -14.93 1.75 1.82
CA LEU A 174 -14.87 2.84 0.86
C LEU A 174 -16.30 3.29 0.54
N PRO A 175 -16.56 4.61 0.40
CA PRO A 175 -15.60 5.72 0.41
C PRO A 175 -15.21 6.22 1.82
N ARG A 176 -13.98 6.74 1.95
CA ARG A 176 -13.31 7.11 3.22
C ARG A 176 -14.04 8.10 4.14
N TRP A 177 -15.08 8.80 3.67
CA TRP A 177 -15.87 9.70 4.51
C TRP A 177 -16.89 8.96 5.39
N VAL A 178 -17.06 7.66 5.20
CA VAL A 178 -17.80 6.82 6.14
C VAL A 178 -16.90 6.61 7.37
N VAL A 179 -17.01 7.51 8.35
CA VAL A 179 -16.41 7.32 9.67
C VAL A 179 -17.15 6.19 10.35
N THR A 180 -16.60 4.98 10.25
CA THR A 180 -17.00 3.88 11.11
C THR A 180 -16.08 3.94 12.34
N ASN A 181 -16.64 3.75 13.55
CA ASN A 181 -15.84 3.57 14.78
C ASN A 181 -15.15 2.19 14.79
N THR A 182 -14.62 1.77 13.64
CA THR A 182 -14.23 0.39 13.36
C THR A 182 -12.83 0.10 13.90
N PRO A 183 -12.63 -1.12 14.43
CA PRO A 183 -11.33 -1.68 14.75
C PRO A 183 -10.35 -1.58 13.58
N GLU A 184 -9.06 -1.30 13.85
CA GLU A 184 -8.09 -0.97 12.80
C GLU A 184 -7.61 -2.21 12.03
N ASN A 185 -7.80 -3.41 12.57
CA ASN A 185 -7.41 -4.67 11.96
C ASN A 185 -8.32 -5.83 12.39
N LEU A 186 -8.23 -6.96 11.68
CA LEU A 186 -9.06 -8.14 11.91
C LEU A 186 -8.98 -8.65 13.36
N GLY A 187 -7.81 -8.63 13.98
CA GLY A 187 -7.62 -9.08 15.37
C GLY A 187 -8.28 -8.16 16.41
N GLU A 188 -8.20 -6.85 16.20
CA GLU A 188 -8.93 -5.88 16.99
C GLU A 188 -10.44 -5.99 16.77
N ASP A 189 -10.87 -6.28 15.54
CA ASP A 189 -12.28 -6.50 15.21
C ASP A 189 -12.86 -7.71 15.95
N LEU A 190 -12.12 -8.81 15.96
CA LEU A 190 -12.48 -9.98 16.74
C LEU A 190 -12.61 -9.66 18.23
N THR A 191 -11.62 -8.96 18.79
CA THR A 191 -11.62 -8.58 20.22
C THR A 191 -12.78 -7.64 20.56
N PHE A 192 -13.11 -6.72 19.66
CA PHE A 192 -14.25 -5.81 19.79
C PHE A 192 -15.56 -6.58 19.87
N TRP A 193 -15.81 -7.52 18.95
CA TRP A 193 -17.04 -8.31 18.95
C TRP A 193 -17.14 -9.26 20.15
N GLN A 194 -16.03 -9.86 20.57
CA GLN A 194 -15.97 -10.67 21.79
C GLN A 194 -16.33 -9.84 23.04
N THR A 195 -15.80 -8.62 23.14
CA THR A 195 -16.12 -7.69 24.24
C THR A 195 -17.60 -7.29 24.21
N LYS A 196 -18.13 -6.93 23.04
CA LYS A 196 -19.56 -6.61 22.88
C LYS A 196 -20.45 -7.78 23.27
N LYS A 197 -20.12 -9.00 22.85
CA LYS A 197 -20.87 -10.19 23.27
C LYS A 197 -20.90 -10.35 24.78
N GLN A 198 -19.80 -10.07 25.49
CA GLN A 198 -19.72 -10.12 26.95
C GLN A 198 -20.56 -9.01 27.63
N GLU A 199 -20.65 -7.82 27.04
CA GLU A 199 -21.49 -6.72 27.56
C GLU A 199 -23.00 -7.03 27.45
N TYR A 200 -23.41 -7.84 26.48
CA TYR A 200 -24.82 -8.11 26.15
C TYR A 200 -25.27 -9.55 26.46
N VAL A 201 -24.58 -10.28 27.34
CA VAL A 201 -24.85 -11.70 27.67
C VAL A 201 -26.29 -11.94 28.15
N ASP A 202 -26.89 -10.96 28.85
CA ASP A 202 -28.25 -11.08 29.43
C ASP A 202 -29.38 -10.63 28.49
N LEU A 203 -29.06 -10.22 27.26
CA LEU A 203 -30.05 -9.73 26.29
C LEU A 203 -30.14 -10.68 25.09
N HIS A 204 -31.33 -10.84 24.51
CA HIS A 204 -31.59 -11.64 23.28
C HIS A 204 -30.82 -11.16 22.02
N VAL A 205 -29.88 -10.22 22.16
CA VAL A 205 -28.98 -9.70 21.13
C VAL A 205 -27.63 -10.44 21.06
N SER A 206 -27.43 -11.53 21.81
CA SER A 206 -26.19 -12.33 21.76
C SER A 206 -25.94 -13.02 20.41
N TYR A 207 -27.00 -13.39 19.67
CA TYR A 207 -26.90 -14.14 18.41
C TYR A 207 -26.22 -13.36 17.27
N PRO A 208 -26.59 -12.10 16.97
CA PRO A 208 -25.86 -11.27 16.00
C PRO A 208 -24.36 -11.14 16.28
N TYR A 209 -23.95 -10.99 17.55
CA TYR A 209 -22.54 -10.88 17.91
C TYR A 209 -21.77 -12.19 17.72
N GLN A 210 -22.41 -13.33 18.00
CA GLN A 210 -21.80 -14.64 17.75
C GLN A 210 -21.50 -14.83 16.26
N GLN A 211 -22.44 -14.46 15.38
CA GLN A 211 -22.23 -14.55 13.93
C GLN A 211 -21.09 -13.65 13.44
N LEU A 212 -20.96 -12.44 13.98
CA LEU A 212 -19.85 -11.53 13.66
C LEU A 212 -18.50 -12.10 14.11
N ILE A 213 -18.43 -12.65 15.33
CA ILE A 213 -17.22 -13.33 15.83
C ILE A 213 -16.82 -14.49 14.90
N GLU A 214 -17.77 -15.37 14.58
CA GLU A 214 -17.51 -16.53 13.69
C GLU A 214 -17.06 -16.09 12.30
N THR A 215 -17.62 -14.99 11.78
CA THR A 215 -17.23 -14.42 10.49
C THR A 215 -15.81 -13.86 10.54
N THR A 216 -15.48 -13.04 11.54
CA THR A 216 -14.13 -12.46 11.69
C THR A 216 -13.08 -13.55 11.97
N GLU A 217 -13.40 -14.57 12.76
CA GLU A 217 -12.52 -15.74 12.95
C GLU A 217 -12.27 -16.48 11.62
N GLY A 218 -13.34 -16.71 10.84
CA GLY A 218 -13.24 -17.30 9.51
C GLY A 218 -12.37 -16.47 8.55
N ASP A 219 -12.54 -15.15 8.55
CA ASP A 219 -11.76 -14.22 7.73
C ASP A 219 -10.26 -14.23 8.13
N ILE A 220 -9.94 -14.25 9.43
CA ILE A 220 -8.56 -14.37 9.94
C ILE A 220 -7.93 -15.69 9.51
N VAL A 221 -8.67 -16.81 9.64
CA VAL A 221 -8.16 -18.14 9.24
C VAL A 221 -7.89 -18.18 7.74
N ALA A 222 -8.82 -17.67 6.91
CA ALA A 222 -8.63 -17.59 5.47
C ALA A 222 -7.43 -16.71 5.09
N ALA A 223 -7.31 -15.53 5.71
CA ALA A 223 -6.18 -14.63 5.51
C ALA A 223 -4.85 -15.30 5.91
N GLN A 224 -4.81 -16.04 7.02
CA GLN A 224 -3.61 -16.73 7.48
C GLN A 224 -3.22 -17.89 6.56
N ILE A 225 -4.18 -18.65 6.04
CA ILE A 225 -3.92 -19.70 5.04
C ILE A 225 -3.25 -19.07 3.80
N ALA A 226 -3.77 -17.94 3.32
CA ALA A 226 -3.20 -17.24 2.17
C ALA A 226 -1.82 -16.65 2.46
N MET A 227 -1.62 -16.07 3.65
CA MET A 227 -0.30 -15.57 4.07
C MET A 227 0.72 -16.70 4.16
N ASN A 228 0.33 -17.88 4.68
CA ASN A 228 1.20 -19.05 4.72
C ASN A 228 1.57 -19.53 3.31
N ALA A 229 0.59 -19.66 2.41
CA ALA A 229 0.84 -20.02 1.01
C ALA A 229 1.73 -18.99 0.28
N PHE A 230 1.53 -17.70 0.58
CA PHE A 230 2.40 -16.63 0.09
C PHE A 230 3.84 -16.80 0.60
N VAL A 231 4.04 -17.10 1.88
CA VAL A 231 5.35 -17.32 2.49
C VAL A 231 6.03 -18.57 1.95
N GLU A 232 5.29 -19.66 1.72
CA GLU A 232 5.83 -20.87 1.07
C GLU A 232 6.39 -20.56 -0.32
N LEU A 233 5.70 -19.70 -1.08
CA LEU A 233 6.09 -19.33 -2.45
C LEU A 233 7.19 -18.25 -2.49
N CYS A 234 7.12 -17.26 -1.60
CA CYS A 234 7.92 -16.03 -1.66
C CYS A 234 8.94 -15.89 -0.51
N GLY A 235 8.98 -16.81 0.43
CA GLY A 235 9.84 -16.77 1.61
C GLY A 235 11.33 -16.86 1.28
N ILE A 236 12.14 -16.03 1.94
CA ILE A 236 13.60 -16.07 1.88
C ILE A 236 14.15 -15.82 3.28
N GLY A 237 14.60 -16.89 3.95
CA GLY A 237 15.09 -16.82 5.33
C GLY A 237 14.04 -16.20 6.25
N ASN A 238 14.38 -15.07 6.88
CA ASN A 238 13.49 -14.36 7.81
C ASN A 238 12.63 -13.28 7.15
N GLY A 239 12.50 -13.27 5.82
CA GLY A 239 11.72 -12.27 5.10
C GLY A 239 11.05 -12.84 3.85
N VAL A 240 10.46 -11.95 3.05
CA VAL A 240 9.77 -12.32 1.82
C VAL A 240 10.32 -11.55 0.63
N ARG A 241 10.27 -12.19 -0.54
CA ARG A 241 10.55 -11.59 -1.84
C ARG A 241 9.31 -11.78 -2.71
N PRO A 242 8.38 -10.80 -2.69
CA PRO A 242 7.10 -10.94 -3.37
C PRO A 242 7.28 -11.20 -4.86
N THR A 243 6.37 -11.99 -5.43
CA THR A 243 6.26 -12.27 -6.86
C THR A 243 4.84 -11.97 -7.32
N VAL A 244 4.60 -11.80 -8.63
CA VAL A 244 3.23 -11.62 -9.15
C VAL A 244 2.31 -12.73 -8.65
N LYS A 245 2.78 -13.99 -8.70
CA LYS A 245 1.98 -15.13 -8.25
C LYS A 245 1.69 -15.09 -6.75
N GLY A 246 2.64 -14.64 -5.94
CA GLY A 246 2.39 -14.41 -4.52
C GLY A 246 1.35 -13.31 -4.27
N LEU A 247 1.41 -12.22 -5.04
CA LEU A 247 0.42 -11.13 -4.92
C LEU A 247 -0.99 -11.58 -5.35
N GLU A 248 -1.10 -12.47 -6.33
CA GLU A 248 -2.36 -13.10 -6.71
C GLU A 248 -2.97 -13.92 -5.57
N ILE A 249 -2.17 -14.70 -4.83
CA ILE A 249 -2.64 -15.47 -3.67
C ILE A 249 -3.29 -14.53 -2.63
N LEU A 250 -2.62 -13.43 -2.31
CA LEU A 250 -3.14 -12.44 -1.35
C LEU A 250 -4.40 -11.75 -1.89
N ALA A 251 -4.42 -11.37 -3.18
CA ALA A 251 -5.58 -10.77 -3.82
C ALA A 251 -6.83 -11.69 -3.82
N SER A 252 -6.64 -13.00 -4.02
CA SER A 252 -7.73 -13.98 -3.93
C SER A 252 -8.31 -14.06 -2.51
N ALA A 253 -7.46 -14.10 -1.49
CA ALA A 253 -7.93 -14.12 -0.10
C ALA A 253 -8.67 -12.83 0.28
N VAL A 254 -8.16 -11.66 -0.14
CA VAL A 254 -8.86 -10.38 0.07
C VAL A 254 -10.23 -10.38 -0.61
N PHE A 255 -10.32 -10.92 -1.82
CA PHE A 255 -11.59 -11.04 -2.53
C PHE A 255 -12.60 -11.90 -1.75
N ASP A 256 -12.16 -13.07 -1.25
CA ASP A 256 -13.02 -13.95 -0.47
C ASP A 256 -13.53 -13.29 0.81
N ILE A 257 -12.65 -12.62 1.55
CA ILE A 257 -12.96 -11.87 2.79
C ILE A 257 -13.91 -10.69 2.51
N CYS A 258 -13.74 -10.01 1.38
CA CYS A 258 -14.61 -8.90 1.00
C CYS A 258 -15.98 -9.39 0.49
N CYS A 259 -16.07 -10.62 -0.03
CA CYS A 259 -17.32 -11.23 -0.51
C CYS A 259 -18.07 -12.04 0.56
N SER A 260 -17.39 -12.55 1.60
CA SER A 260 -18.01 -13.27 2.73
C SER A 260 -18.98 -12.38 3.50
N ASN A 261 -18.62 -11.09 3.64
CA ASN A 261 -19.36 -10.07 4.37
C ASN A 261 -20.57 -9.46 3.63
N LEU A 262 -20.89 -9.95 2.43
CA LEU A 262 -22.08 -9.54 1.65
C LEU A 262 -23.22 -10.58 1.72
N ARG A 263 -23.12 -11.57 2.61
CA ARG A 263 -24.11 -12.64 2.81
C ARG A 263 -25.09 -12.36 3.94
#